data_AF-A0A3M5KIJ9-F1
#
_entry.id   AF-A0A3M5KIJ9-F1
#
_cell.length_a   1.000
_cell.length_b   1.000
_cell.length_c   1.000
_cell.angle_alpha   90.00
_cell.angle_beta   90.00
_cell.angle_gamma   90.00
#
_symmetry.space_group_name_H-M   'P 1'
#
loop_
_entity.id
_entity.type
_entity.pdbx_description
1 polymer ?
#
loop_
_entity_poly.entity_id
_entity_poly.type
_entity_poly.pdbx_seq_one_letter_code
_entity_poly.pdbx_strand_id
1 'polypeptide(L)'
;MPTVHAAHHLVPKTLDAWVKLLDGIALPVPAVNHGHVRAALNDSRRSLREIAEMMQESPALVLSVMREANHHTHGLTEQAESLEIAINRLGLARTEVLLGRLPAKPPEEIPAAYRQLILVSQHATQQANGLFASRLARLWQDIHMGSLLFLSPLWPMALAYPKLLEELELRVIHKGHSSAAVEKELFGVNLLELCLALAEFWRLPIWVTRGYKLLINERRDLAKALRIAREDNSPLQQQQLMDDDPNLRRWLNQPANTVLLGNGLALAAQQAWNSPHCLRWERLTSLYLQQPISEVQQQAHQNAASSARVYAEKDLWHPAESLIWPWDARRVRRDNEPAPPPSADALQMWRKQCAELLQDPSPFINAMHLTTSARDAFISCGMERVMLLMLDKTSTVLRVNQTAGLPKDAAALQLFIKESTVLQRLLTQPTQLRMTPANSAQFAALLPPPLKTLFSGQHWLIRSLSNNGKVMLLVVADQGGGALSEISVQAFGKTAQCIERALGIFSHRKA
;
A
#
# COMPACT_ATOMS: atom_id res chain seq x y z
N MET A 1 21.63 -19.01 8.49
CA MET A 1 21.08 -17.85 9.21
C MET A 1 19.57 -17.96 9.19
N PRO A 2 18.88 -17.94 10.34
CA PRO A 2 17.46 -18.24 10.38
C PRO A 2 16.69 -17.04 9.83
N THR A 3 16.04 -17.25 8.69
CA THR A 3 15.00 -16.38 8.16
C THR A 3 13.91 -16.23 9.21
N VAL A 4 13.64 -14.99 9.63
CA VAL A 4 12.51 -14.67 10.49
C VAL A 4 11.24 -15.10 9.76
N HIS A 5 10.70 -16.24 10.16
CA HIS A 5 9.38 -16.68 9.74
C HIS A 5 8.38 -15.62 10.16
N ALA A 6 7.79 -14.92 9.20
CA ALA A 6 6.57 -14.16 9.42
C ALA A 6 5.49 -15.17 9.82
N ALA A 7 5.24 -15.28 11.12
CA ALA A 7 4.08 -15.99 11.63
C ALA A 7 2.84 -15.42 10.93
N HIS A 8 2.04 -16.28 10.33
CA HIS A 8 0.74 -15.93 9.76
C HIS A 8 -0.22 -15.51 10.89
N HIS A 9 -0.01 -14.33 11.47
CA HIS A 9 -0.95 -13.73 12.37
C HIS A 9 -2.16 -13.29 11.56
N LEU A 10 -3.31 -13.93 11.82
CA LEU A 10 -4.62 -13.50 11.33
C LEU A 10 -4.75 -11.99 11.49
N VAL A 11 -5.08 -11.31 10.39
CA VAL A 11 -5.27 -9.85 10.36
C VAL A 11 -6.37 -9.50 11.38
N PRO A 12 -6.09 -8.65 12.39
CA PRO A 12 -7.09 -8.25 13.37
C PRO A 12 -8.30 -7.60 12.68
N LYS A 13 -9.47 -7.69 13.31
CA LYS A 13 -10.74 -7.15 12.76
C LYS A 13 -11.47 -6.20 13.72
N THR A 14 -10.90 -5.91 14.89
CA THR A 14 -11.47 -5.02 15.91
C THR A 14 -10.45 -3.97 16.33
N LEU A 15 -10.91 -2.78 16.73
CA LEU A 15 -10.04 -1.67 17.13
C LEU A 15 -9.09 -2.07 18.26
N ASP A 16 -9.59 -2.64 19.36
CA ASP A 16 -8.76 -3.01 20.51
C ASP A 16 -7.64 -4.00 20.17
N ALA A 17 -7.94 -4.99 19.32
CA ALA A 17 -6.97 -5.96 18.84
C ALA A 17 -5.89 -5.32 17.96
N TRP A 18 -6.28 -4.37 17.09
CA TRP A 18 -5.33 -3.61 16.29
C TRP A 18 -4.45 -2.71 17.16
N VAL A 19 -5.03 -1.97 18.11
CA VAL A 19 -4.28 -1.10 19.02
C VAL A 19 -3.25 -1.90 19.80
N LYS A 20 -3.66 -3.02 20.42
CA LYS A 20 -2.76 -3.90 21.18
C LYS A 20 -1.64 -4.47 20.31
N LEU A 21 -1.94 -4.87 19.07
CA LEU A 21 -0.94 -5.41 18.17
C LEU A 21 0.08 -4.35 17.75
N LEU A 22 -0.41 -3.19 17.31
CA LEU A 22 0.43 -2.13 16.75
C LEU A 22 1.26 -1.40 17.83
N ASP A 23 0.74 -1.30 19.04
CA ASP A 23 1.46 -0.76 20.20
C ASP A 23 2.71 -1.57 20.55
N GLY A 24 2.62 -2.91 20.47
CA GLY A 24 3.69 -3.85 20.81
C GLY A 24 4.81 -3.97 19.78
N ILE A 25 4.72 -3.27 18.63
CA ILE A 25 5.75 -3.32 17.58
C ILE A 25 6.85 -2.31 17.89
N ALA A 26 8.06 -2.82 18.10
CA ALA A 26 9.24 -1.99 18.25
C ALA A 26 9.67 -1.41 16.89
N LEU A 27 9.67 -0.08 16.78
CA LEU A 27 10.05 0.61 15.55
C LEU A 27 11.57 0.64 15.40
N PRO A 28 12.14 0.16 14.27
CA PRO A 28 13.56 0.22 14.04
C PRO A 28 14.03 1.65 13.80
N VAL A 29 15.23 1.92 14.31
CA VAL A 29 15.92 3.20 14.23
C VAL A 29 17.21 2.99 13.42
N PRO A 30 17.58 3.90 12.51
CA PRO A 30 18.87 3.82 11.85
C PRO A 30 20.02 3.80 12.88
N ALA A 31 20.95 2.84 12.73
CA ALA A 31 22.02 2.61 13.69
C ALA A 31 22.91 3.85 13.92
N VAL A 32 23.09 4.68 12.89
CA VAL A 32 23.86 5.94 12.97
C VAL A 32 23.18 6.93 13.92
N ASN A 33 21.90 7.22 13.73
CA ASN A 33 21.16 8.14 14.61
C ASN A 33 21.08 7.59 16.04
N HIS A 34 20.89 6.29 16.19
CA HIS A 34 20.89 5.63 17.49
C HIS A 34 22.22 5.80 18.23
N GLY A 35 23.35 5.59 17.54
CA GLY A 35 24.69 5.78 18.08
C GLY A 35 24.98 7.23 18.45
N HIS A 36 24.60 8.19 17.59
CA HIS A 36 24.77 9.62 17.84
C HIS A 36 24.02 10.08 19.09
N VAL A 37 22.75 9.69 19.23
CA VAL A 37 21.93 10.04 20.40
C VAL A 37 22.48 9.36 21.66
N ARG A 38 22.91 8.10 21.59
CA ARG A 38 23.54 7.41 22.72
C ARG A 38 24.81 8.12 23.20
N ALA A 39 25.65 8.56 22.27
CA ALA A 39 26.85 9.33 22.61
C ALA A 39 26.48 10.68 23.26
N ALA A 40 25.46 11.37 22.74
CA ALA A 40 25.01 12.64 23.27
C ALA A 40 24.41 12.54 24.68
N LEU A 41 23.65 11.48 24.98
CA LEU A 41 23.11 11.22 26.32
C LEU A 41 24.22 11.01 27.38
N ASN A 42 25.38 10.52 26.95
CA ASN A 42 26.54 10.25 27.81
C ASN A 42 27.54 11.41 27.89
N ASP A 43 27.33 12.51 27.15
CA ASP A 43 28.18 13.70 27.21
C ASP A 43 27.56 14.76 28.13
N SER A 44 28.13 14.93 29.33
CA SER A 44 27.66 15.88 30.34
C SER A 44 27.75 17.36 29.92
N ARG A 45 28.39 17.66 28.78
CA ARG A 45 28.47 19.02 28.23
C ARG A 45 27.29 19.37 27.33
N ARG A 46 26.49 18.39 26.92
CA ARG A 46 25.34 18.59 26.03
C ARG A 46 24.11 19.01 26.83
N SER A 47 23.42 20.02 26.31
CA SER A 47 22.12 20.44 26.82
C SER A 47 20.99 19.51 26.36
N LEU A 48 19.88 19.49 27.10
CA LEU A 48 18.68 18.74 26.71
C LEU A 48 18.15 19.16 25.33
N ARG A 49 18.29 20.45 25.01
CA ARG A 49 17.91 21.00 23.72
C ARG A 49 18.75 20.42 22.58
N GLU A 50 20.07 20.38 22.72
CA GLU A 50 20.94 19.77 21.70
C GLU A 50 20.62 18.29 21.51
N ILE A 51 20.38 17.55 22.60
CA ILE A 51 19.99 16.15 22.54
C ILE A 51 18.64 15.98 21.81
N ALA A 52 17.67 16.86 22.09
CA ALA A 52 16.38 16.87 21.40
C ALA A 52 16.52 17.19 19.90
N GLU A 53 17.37 18.15 19.52
CA GLU A 53 17.67 18.47 18.11
C GLU A 53 18.28 17.27 17.39
N MET A 54 19.22 16.55 18.01
CA MET A 54 19.81 15.32 17.45
C MET A 54 18.78 14.18 17.30
N MET A 55 17.87 14.02 18.27
CA MET A 55 16.83 13.00 18.20
C MET A 55 15.81 13.27 17.09
N GLN A 56 15.57 14.54 16.73
CA GLN A 56 14.64 14.90 15.65
C GLN A 56 15.06 14.36 14.27
N GLU A 57 16.34 14.03 14.09
CA GLU A 57 16.82 13.36 12.88
C GLU A 57 16.24 11.94 12.70
N SER A 58 15.66 11.35 13.76
CA SER A 58 14.97 10.06 13.70
C SER A 58 13.53 10.15 14.22
N PRO A 59 12.53 10.20 13.33
CA PRO A 59 11.12 10.31 13.74
C PRO A 59 10.65 9.15 14.63
N ALA A 60 11.23 7.96 14.47
CA ALA A 60 10.97 6.79 15.31
C ALA A 60 11.45 6.99 16.76
N LEU A 61 12.60 7.66 16.96
CA LEU A 61 13.07 8.05 18.29
C LEU A 61 12.14 9.10 18.91
N VAL A 62 11.77 10.12 18.14
CA VAL A 62 10.82 11.16 18.58
C VAL A 62 9.53 10.52 19.08
N LEU A 63 8.90 9.65 18.29
CA LEU A 63 7.68 8.96 18.70
C LEU A 63 7.88 8.15 19.98
N SER A 64 8.97 7.39 20.07
CA SER A 64 9.25 6.52 21.22
C SER A 64 9.38 7.32 22.51
N VAL A 65 10.14 8.42 22.48
CA VAL A 65 10.35 9.32 23.64
C VAL A 65 9.05 10.01 24.03
N MET A 66 8.29 10.53 23.05
CA MET A 66 7.01 11.21 23.31
C MET A 66 5.98 10.25 23.92
N ARG A 67 5.88 9.02 23.41
CA ARG A 67 5.02 7.96 23.97
C ARG A 67 5.39 7.67 25.41
N GLU A 68 6.65 7.37 25.67
CA GLU A 68 7.14 7.02 27.01
C GLU A 68 6.90 8.17 28.00
N ALA A 69 7.21 9.41 27.60
CA ALA A 69 7.02 10.60 28.45
C ALA A 69 5.54 10.85 28.79
N ASN A 70 4.64 10.62 27.82
CA ASN A 70 3.22 10.84 28.02
C ASN A 70 2.51 9.68 28.73
N HIS A 71 3.04 8.46 28.72
CA HIS A 71 2.54 7.36 29.55
C HIS A 71 3.02 7.44 31.01
N HIS A 72 4.27 7.86 31.24
CA HIS A 72 4.86 7.94 32.58
C HIS A 72 4.58 9.28 33.27
N THR A 73 3.32 9.68 33.36
CA THR A 73 2.92 10.88 34.09
C THR A 73 2.46 10.54 35.50
N HIS A 74 3.37 10.64 36.49
CA HIS A 74 2.99 10.66 37.90
C HIS A 74 2.34 12.01 38.25
N GLY A 75 1.08 12.20 37.85
CA GLY A 75 0.23 13.32 38.29
C GLY A 75 0.18 14.58 37.41
N LEU A 76 0.89 14.66 36.28
CA LEU A 76 0.68 15.75 35.31
C LEU A 76 -0.40 15.35 34.29
N THR A 77 -1.40 16.20 34.10
CA THR A 77 -2.50 15.98 33.14
C THR A 77 -2.11 16.34 31.72
N GLU A 78 -1.19 17.29 31.53
CA GLU A 78 -0.83 17.84 30.22
C GLU A 78 0.17 16.96 29.46
N GLN A 79 -0.05 16.80 28.16
CA GLN A 79 0.85 16.08 27.25
C GLN A 79 2.15 16.88 27.05
N ALA A 80 3.26 16.20 26.74
CA ALA A 80 4.47 16.88 26.30
C ALA A 80 4.24 17.41 24.88
N GLU A 81 4.48 18.72 24.69
CA GLU A 81 4.31 19.41 23.40
C GLU A 81 5.62 19.49 22.61
N SER A 82 6.77 19.32 23.28
CA SER A 82 8.09 19.29 22.66
C SER A 82 8.93 18.12 23.16
N LEU A 83 9.91 17.73 22.34
CA LEU A 83 10.83 16.65 22.69
C LEU A 83 11.74 17.01 23.87
N GLU A 84 12.13 18.28 24.00
CA GLU A 84 12.89 18.76 25.16
C GLU A 84 12.10 18.58 26.46
N ILE A 85 10.80 18.93 26.46
CA ILE A 85 9.92 18.72 27.61
C ILE A 85 9.77 17.22 27.90
N ALA A 86 9.63 16.39 26.86
CA ALA A 86 9.52 14.93 27.02
C ALA A 86 10.77 14.31 27.66
N ILE A 87 11.97 14.67 27.18
CA ILE A 87 13.24 14.21 27.75
C ILE A 87 13.38 14.70 29.19
N ASN A 88 13.03 15.96 29.48
CA ASN A 88 13.08 16.51 30.84
C ASN A 88 12.15 15.76 31.80
N ARG A 89 10.93 15.39 31.36
CA ARG A 89 9.98 14.61 32.16
C ARG A 89 10.46 13.17 32.42
N LEU A 90 11.08 12.53 31.43
CA LEU A 90 11.62 11.18 31.58
C LEU A 90 12.90 11.14 32.41
N GLY A 91 13.74 12.16 32.27
CA GLY A 91 15.12 12.16 32.71
C GLY A 91 16.05 11.40 31.75
N LEU A 92 17.34 11.73 31.80
CA LEU A 92 18.36 11.17 30.91
C LEU A 92 18.50 9.64 31.07
N ALA A 93 18.51 9.13 32.30
CA ALA A 93 18.68 7.70 32.57
C ALA A 93 17.55 6.84 31.95
N ARG A 94 16.29 7.29 32.05
CA ARG A 94 15.16 6.56 31.42
C ARG A 94 15.20 6.68 29.91
N THR A 95 15.58 7.84 29.39
CA THR A 95 15.77 8.07 27.96
C THR A 95 16.84 7.13 27.39
N GLU A 96 17.93 6.90 28.12
CA GLU A 96 18.97 5.93 27.74
C GLU A 96 18.46 4.48 27.76
N VAL A 97 17.70 4.08 28.79
CA VAL A 97 17.06 2.76 28.86
C VAL A 97 16.10 2.54 27.69
N LEU A 98 15.29 3.55 27.35
CA LEU A 98 14.38 3.50 26.21
C LEU A 98 15.17 3.31 24.90
N LEU A 99 16.21 4.12 24.69
CA LEU A 99 17.09 4.00 23.52
C LEU A 99 17.71 2.59 23.42
N GLY A 100 18.09 2.00 24.55
CA GLY A 100 18.62 0.63 24.62
C GLY A 100 17.65 -0.47 24.17
N ARG A 101 16.34 -0.24 24.25
CA ARG A 101 15.30 -1.21 23.85
C ARG A 101 14.96 -1.15 22.35
N LEU A 102 15.27 -0.04 21.69
CA LEU A 102 14.91 0.16 20.29
C LEU A 102 15.85 -0.62 19.35
N PRO A 103 15.30 -1.32 18.34
CA PRO A 103 16.12 -2.07 17.40
C PRO A 103 16.90 -1.09 16.50
N ALA A 104 18.21 -1.01 16.73
CA ALA A 104 19.14 -0.26 15.87
C ALA A 104 19.54 -1.13 14.69
N LYS A 105 19.24 -0.67 13.46
CA LYS A 105 19.52 -1.42 12.23
C LYS A 105 20.16 -0.52 11.18
N PRO A 106 20.99 -1.06 10.28
CA PRO A 106 21.41 -0.31 9.12
C PRO A 106 20.19 -0.03 8.19
N PRO A 107 20.15 1.11 7.47
CA PRO A 107 18.99 1.50 6.66
C PRO A 107 18.49 0.43 5.68
N GLU A 108 19.40 -0.31 5.06
CA GLU A 108 19.13 -1.39 4.11
C GLU A 108 18.36 -2.59 4.72
N GLU A 109 18.47 -2.81 6.03
CA GLU A 109 17.72 -3.85 6.75
C GLU A 109 16.35 -3.36 7.24
N ILE A 110 16.07 -2.05 7.14
CA ILE A 110 14.80 -1.47 7.53
C ILE A 110 13.83 -1.57 6.34
N PRO A 111 12.63 -2.16 6.51
CA PRO A 111 11.65 -2.32 5.43
C PRO A 111 11.32 -1.02 4.70
N ALA A 112 11.36 -1.05 3.36
CA ALA A 112 11.16 0.13 2.51
C ALA A 112 9.79 0.79 2.72
N ALA A 113 8.71 0.01 2.91
CA ALA A 113 7.37 0.56 3.14
C ALA A 113 7.30 1.43 4.42
N TYR A 114 8.02 1.02 5.47
CA TYR A 114 8.12 1.81 6.70
C TYR A 114 8.98 3.06 6.50
N ARG A 115 10.17 2.93 5.89
CA ARG A 115 11.02 4.09 5.55
C ARG A 115 10.30 5.10 4.65
N GLN A 116 9.50 4.62 3.71
CA GLN A 116 8.66 5.46 2.85
C GLN A 116 7.68 6.30 3.65
N LEU A 117 6.96 5.73 4.63
CA LEU A 117 6.06 6.50 5.50
C LEU A 117 6.79 7.51 6.37
N ILE A 118 7.98 7.17 6.87
CA ILE A 118 8.83 8.11 7.63
C ILE A 118 9.22 9.30 6.74
N LEU A 119 9.63 9.04 5.50
CA LEU A 119 9.93 10.08 4.51
C LEU A 119 8.69 10.94 4.21
N VAL A 120 7.50 10.36 4.08
CA VAL A 120 6.26 11.13 3.88
C VAL A 120 5.99 12.07 5.07
N SER A 121 6.18 11.59 6.32
CA SER A 121 6.05 12.40 7.53
C SER A 121 7.08 13.54 7.61
N GLN A 122 8.33 13.28 7.22
CA GLN A 122 9.37 14.32 7.14
C GLN A 122 9.04 15.36 6.06
N HIS A 123 8.58 14.92 4.90
CA HIS A 123 8.11 15.81 3.84
C HIS A 123 6.89 16.64 4.28
N ALA A 124 5.93 16.03 5.01
CA ALA A 124 4.79 16.75 5.59
C ALA A 124 5.22 17.85 6.56
N THR A 125 6.25 17.57 7.36
CA THR A 125 6.85 18.54 8.27
C THR A 125 7.49 19.70 7.51
N GLN A 126 8.22 19.41 6.43
CA GLN A 126 8.79 20.44 5.56
C GLN A 126 7.71 21.29 4.88
N GLN A 127 6.62 20.67 4.41
CA GLN A 127 5.48 21.39 3.83
C GLN A 127 4.82 22.31 4.86
N ALA A 128 4.46 21.77 6.03
CA ALA A 128 3.77 22.53 7.06
C ALA A 128 4.62 23.70 7.58
N ASN A 129 5.91 23.45 7.87
CA ASN A 129 6.81 24.52 8.33
C ASN A 129 7.03 25.58 7.24
N GLY A 130 7.28 25.16 6.00
CA GLY A 130 7.50 26.09 4.90
C GLY A 130 6.28 26.98 4.63
N LEU A 131 5.08 26.42 4.66
CA LEU A 131 3.83 27.15 4.36
C LEU A 131 3.34 28.03 5.54
N PHE A 132 3.50 27.57 6.79
CA PHE A 132 2.80 28.17 7.93
C PHE A 132 3.70 28.77 9.02
N ALA A 133 4.95 28.32 9.18
CA ALA A 133 5.75 28.69 10.35
C ALA A 133 6.09 30.19 10.41
N SER A 134 6.26 30.87 9.27
CA SER A 134 6.52 32.32 9.26
C SER A 134 5.34 33.14 9.81
N ARG A 135 4.11 32.70 9.55
CA ARG A 135 2.88 33.35 10.01
C ARG A 135 2.49 32.95 11.43
N LEU A 136 2.88 31.75 11.84
CA LEU A 136 2.56 31.14 13.14
C LEU A 136 3.84 30.84 13.94
N ALA A 137 4.80 31.77 13.96
CA ALA A 137 6.15 31.52 14.48
C ALA A 137 6.19 31.02 15.92
N ARG A 138 5.23 31.44 16.77
CA ARG A 138 5.12 30.96 18.17
C ARG A 138 4.68 29.50 18.29
N LEU A 139 4.05 28.95 17.26
CA LEU A 139 3.48 27.60 17.23
C LEU A 139 4.31 26.65 16.36
N TRP A 140 5.53 27.03 15.99
CA TRP A 140 6.35 26.24 15.06
C TRP A 140 6.63 24.83 15.59
N GLN A 141 6.81 24.67 16.91
CA GLN A 141 7.06 23.36 17.54
C GLN A 141 5.83 22.45 17.41
N ASP A 142 4.63 22.98 17.63
CA ASP A 142 3.37 22.24 17.46
C ASP A 142 3.13 21.86 16.00
N ILE A 143 3.41 22.79 15.07
CA ILE A 143 3.34 22.51 13.62
C ILE A 143 4.30 21.40 13.26
N HIS A 144 5.54 21.48 13.73
CA HIS A 144 6.58 20.51 13.43
C HIS A 144 6.23 19.13 14.01
N MET A 145 5.99 19.03 15.32
CA MET A 145 5.71 17.74 15.99
C MET A 145 4.39 17.14 15.54
N GLY A 146 3.35 17.96 15.41
CA GLY A 146 2.05 17.54 14.92
C GLY A 146 2.15 16.99 13.51
N SER A 147 2.90 17.66 12.62
CA SER A 147 3.06 17.21 11.23
C SER A 147 3.90 15.94 11.11
N LEU A 148 4.98 15.84 11.88
CA LEU A 148 5.87 14.69 11.88
C LEU A 148 5.15 13.42 12.36
N LEU A 149 4.42 13.54 13.48
CA LEU A 149 3.77 12.41 14.14
C LEU A 149 2.36 12.10 13.62
N PHE A 150 1.81 12.91 12.71
CA PHE A 150 0.46 12.71 12.21
C PHE A 150 0.24 11.31 11.65
N LEU A 151 1.13 10.82 10.76
CA LEU A 151 1.03 9.48 10.17
C LEU A 151 1.64 8.37 11.03
N SER A 152 2.13 8.68 12.23
CA SER A 152 2.82 7.71 13.09
C SER A 152 2.00 6.46 13.48
N PRO A 153 0.65 6.51 13.60
CA PRO A 153 -0.15 5.30 13.81
C PRO A 153 0.00 4.24 12.71
N LEU A 154 0.37 4.62 11.48
CA LEU A 154 0.55 3.71 10.35
C LEU A 154 1.94 3.08 10.28
N TRP A 155 2.93 3.65 10.97
CA TRP A 155 4.31 3.17 10.95
C TRP A 155 4.47 1.71 11.41
N PRO A 156 3.93 1.27 12.57
CA PRO A 156 4.00 -0.14 12.95
C PRO A 156 3.23 -1.05 11.98
N MET A 157 2.15 -0.54 11.36
CA MET A 157 1.40 -1.29 10.35
C MET A 157 2.23 -1.54 9.09
N ALA A 158 3.05 -0.57 8.66
CA ALA A 158 3.97 -0.76 7.54
C ALA A 158 5.07 -1.79 7.81
N LEU A 159 5.38 -2.07 9.08
CA LEU A 159 6.30 -3.15 9.46
C LEU A 159 5.61 -4.51 9.50
N ALA A 160 4.43 -4.61 10.12
CA ALA A 160 3.74 -5.89 10.29
C ALA A 160 2.95 -6.34 9.05
N TYR A 161 2.31 -5.39 8.34
CA TYR A 161 1.41 -5.66 7.22
C TYR A 161 1.57 -4.65 6.07
N PRO A 162 2.77 -4.50 5.47
CA PRO A 162 2.99 -3.55 4.38
C PRO A 162 2.04 -3.74 3.19
N LYS A 163 1.73 -5.01 2.85
CA LYS A 163 0.82 -5.35 1.76
C LYS A 163 -0.60 -4.82 1.94
N LEU A 164 -1.08 -4.63 3.17
CA LEU A 164 -2.43 -4.07 3.39
C LEU A 164 -2.49 -2.60 2.98
N LEU A 165 -1.43 -1.83 3.28
CA LEU A 165 -1.33 -0.43 2.88
C LEU A 165 -1.17 -0.30 1.36
N GLU A 166 -0.35 -1.18 0.75
CA GLU A 166 -0.16 -1.23 -0.70
C GLU A 166 -1.47 -1.52 -1.45
N GLU A 167 -2.26 -2.47 -0.94
CA GLU A 167 -3.56 -2.86 -1.52
C GLU A 167 -4.63 -1.77 -1.32
N LEU A 168 -4.64 -1.11 -0.16
CA LEU A 168 -5.51 0.03 0.09
C LEU A 168 -5.23 1.16 -0.91
N GLU A 169 -3.97 1.55 -1.08
CA GLU A 169 -3.56 2.57 -2.03
C GLU A 169 -3.95 2.20 -3.46
N LEU A 170 -3.69 0.96 -3.88
CA LEU A 170 -4.06 0.48 -5.21
C LEU A 170 -5.58 0.59 -5.44
N ARG A 171 -6.39 0.06 -4.52
CA ARG A 171 -7.85 0.02 -4.71
C ARG A 171 -8.49 1.39 -4.61
N VAL A 172 -8.11 2.18 -3.62
CA VAL A 172 -8.77 3.47 -3.33
C VAL A 172 -8.24 4.57 -4.25
N ILE A 173 -6.92 4.71 -4.36
CA ILE A 173 -6.32 5.84 -5.09
C ILE A 173 -6.30 5.57 -6.59
N HIS A 174 -5.96 4.36 -7.01
CA HIS A 174 -5.75 4.04 -8.43
C HIS A 174 -6.98 3.44 -9.11
N LYS A 175 -7.73 2.56 -8.42
CA LYS A 175 -8.95 1.94 -8.96
C LYS A 175 -10.24 2.70 -8.61
N GLY A 176 -10.17 3.73 -7.77
CA GLY A 176 -11.33 4.56 -7.39
C GLY A 176 -12.39 3.79 -6.59
N HIS A 177 -12.04 2.68 -5.95
CA HIS A 177 -12.96 1.94 -5.10
C HIS A 177 -13.31 2.75 -3.85
N SER A 178 -14.50 2.49 -3.29
CA SER A 178 -14.94 3.11 -2.03
C SER A 178 -13.98 2.75 -0.88
N SER A 179 -13.34 3.76 -0.26
CA SER A 179 -12.39 3.49 0.85
C SER A 179 -13.08 2.80 2.03
N ALA A 180 -14.32 3.18 2.37
CA ALA A 180 -15.06 2.53 3.45
C ALA A 180 -15.27 1.03 3.22
N ALA A 181 -15.53 0.61 1.97
CA ALA A 181 -15.70 -0.81 1.63
C ALA A 181 -14.35 -1.55 1.69
N VAL A 182 -13.30 -0.95 1.10
CA VAL A 182 -11.96 -1.53 1.07
C VAL A 182 -11.37 -1.64 2.49
N GLU A 183 -11.53 -0.62 3.32
CA GLU A 183 -11.03 -0.62 4.69
C GLU A 183 -11.70 -1.72 5.54
N LYS A 184 -13.02 -1.88 5.41
CA LYS A 184 -13.76 -2.94 6.10
C LYS A 184 -13.30 -4.33 5.65
N GLU A 185 -13.01 -4.51 4.36
CA GLU A 185 -12.50 -5.78 3.82
C GLU A 185 -11.08 -6.08 4.36
N LEU A 186 -10.16 -5.13 4.21
CA LEU A 186 -8.75 -5.29 4.56
C LEU A 186 -8.54 -5.32 6.07
N PHE A 187 -8.97 -4.28 6.79
CA PHE A 187 -8.67 -4.09 8.22
C PHE A 187 -9.80 -4.53 9.16
N GLY A 188 -11.03 -4.70 8.65
CA GLY A 188 -12.22 -4.95 9.49
C GLY A 188 -12.75 -3.72 10.23
N VAL A 189 -11.99 -2.62 10.23
CA VAL A 189 -12.28 -1.35 10.90
C VAL A 189 -12.00 -0.19 9.94
N ASN A 190 -12.52 1.01 10.25
CA ASN A 190 -12.13 2.21 9.54
C ASN A 190 -10.69 2.60 9.90
N LEU A 191 -9.89 2.98 8.91
CA LEU A 191 -8.47 3.25 9.13
C LEU A 191 -8.25 4.54 9.93
N LEU A 192 -9.05 5.57 9.71
CA LEU A 192 -8.94 6.84 10.46
C LEU A 192 -9.34 6.64 11.93
N GLU A 193 -10.37 5.84 12.20
CA GLU A 193 -10.76 5.48 13.58
C GLU A 193 -9.65 4.70 14.29
N LEU A 194 -8.98 3.77 13.60
CA LEU A 194 -7.82 3.07 14.14
C LEU A 194 -6.67 4.03 14.43
N CYS A 195 -6.35 4.93 13.50
CA CYS A 195 -5.29 5.92 13.71
C CYS A 195 -5.61 6.86 14.88
N LEU A 196 -6.88 7.29 15.02
CA LEU A 196 -7.33 8.09 16.16
C LEU A 196 -7.17 7.33 17.47
N ALA A 197 -7.63 6.07 17.53
CA ALA A 197 -7.54 5.23 18.71
C ALA A 197 -6.08 5.04 19.17
N LEU A 198 -5.15 4.80 18.22
CA LEU A 198 -3.73 4.73 18.51
C LEU A 198 -3.15 6.07 18.97
N ALA A 199 -3.50 7.18 18.30
CA ALA A 199 -3.02 8.50 18.67
C ALA A 199 -3.47 8.91 20.10
N GLU A 200 -4.69 8.56 20.48
CA GLU A 200 -5.21 8.77 21.84
C GLU A 200 -4.56 7.82 22.85
N PHE A 201 -4.42 6.54 22.50
CA PHE A 201 -3.77 5.54 23.35
C PHE A 201 -2.33 5.95 23.67
N TRP A 202 -1.56 6.38 22.66
CA TRP A 202 -0.19 6.88 22.79
C TRP A 202 -0.08 8.29 23.35
N ARG A 203 -1.21 8.97 23.59
CA ARG A 203 -1.29 10.36 24.04
C ARG A 203 -0.40 11.28 23.19
N LEU A 204 -0.48 11.15 21.86
CA LEU A 204 0.23 12.01 20.92
C LEU A 204 -0.20 13.48 21.08
N PRO A 205 0.62 14.45 20.61
CA PRO A 205 0.28 15.87 20.68
C PRO A 205 -1.15 16.16 20.21
N ILE A 206 -1.83 17.06 20.91
CA ILE A 206 -3.26 17.32 20.73
C ILE A 206 -3.66 17.65 19.29
N TRP A 207 -2.77 18.28 18.51
CA TRP A 207 -3.04 18.60 17.10
C TRP A 207 -3.13 17.37 16.19
N VAL A 208 -2.44 16.26 16.54
CA VAL A 208 -2.57 14.98 15.82
C VAL A 208 -3.98 14.42 16.01
N THR A 209 -4.43 14.29 17.27
CA THR A 209 -5.76 13.74 17.56
C THR A 209 -6.88 14.65 17.02
N ARG A 210 -6.70 15.98 17.06
CA ARG A 210 -7.63 16.95 16.48
C ARG A 210 -7.76 16.80 14.96
N GLY A 211 -6.65 16.59 14.25
CA GLY A 211 -6.70 16.37 12.80
C GLY A 211 -7.48 15.11 12.44
N TYR A 212 -7.33 14.01 13.20
CA TYR A 212 -8.15 12.82 13.01
C TYR A 212 -9.63 13.04 13.35
N LYS A 213 -9.93 13.69 14.48
CA LYS A 213 -11.31 14.05 14.87
C LYS A 213 -11.98 14.91 13.80
N LEU A 214 -11.26 15.84 13.20
CA LEU A 214 -11.74 16.67 12.09
C LEU A 214 -12.12 15.79 10.89
N LEU A 215 -11.22 14.89 10.46
CA LEU A 215 -11.46 14.01 9.31
C LEU A 215 -12.63 13.04 9.51
N ILE A 216 -12.96 12.67 10.76
CA ILE A 216 -14.04 11.73 11.08
C ILE A 216 -15.36 12.48 11.32
N ASN A 217 -15.34 13.48 12.20
CA ASN A 217 -16.53 14.12 12.78
C ASN A 217 -16.93 15.43 12.07
N GLU A 218 -15.97 16.17 11.52
CA GLU A 218 -16.18 17.54 10.98
C GLU A 218 -16.18 17.56 9.45
N ARG A 219 -16.47 16.43 8.81
CA ARG A 219 -16.47 16.26 7.36
C ARG A 219 -17.36 17.25 6.61
N ARG A 220 -18.43 17.74 7.25
CA ARG A 220 -19.35 18.72 6.65
C ARG A 220 -18.68 20.07 6.46
N ASP A 221 -17.97 20.57 7.46
CA ASP A 221 -17.28 21.85 7.39
C ASP A 221 -16.08 21.77 6.46
N LEU A 222 -15.33 20.66 6.49
CA LEU A 222 -14.28 20.39 5.51
C LEU A 222 -14.84 20.38 4.07
N ALA A 223 -15.99 19.74 3.83
CA ALA A 223 -16.61 19.72 2.51
C ALA A 223 -17.08 21.11 2.06
N LYS A 224 -17.63 21.93 2.97
CA LYS A 224 -17.99 23.34 2.66
C LYS A 224 -16.76 24.16 2.31
N ALA A 225 -15.70 24.10 3.12
CA ALA A 225 -14.46 24.82 2.88
C ALA A 225 -13.82 24.39 1.54
N LEU A 226 -13.80 23.09 1.24
CA LEU A 226 -13.32 22.58 -0.05
C LEU A 226 -14.17 23.03 -1.24
N ARG A 227 -15.48 23.26 -1.07
CA ARG A 227 -16.32 23.82 -2.13
C ARG A 227 -15.96 25.28 -2.39
N ILE A 228 -15.79 26.08 -1.34
CA ILE A 228 -15.41 27.50 -1.47
C ILE A 228 -14.00 27.62 -2.07
N ALA A 229 -13.08 26.77 -1.64
CA ALA A 229 -11.71 26.72 -2.15
C ALA A 229 -11.63 26.38 -3.67
N ARG A 230 -12.67 25.78 -4.27
CA ARG A 230 -12.72 25.50 -5.71
C ARG A 230 -12.97 26.73 -6.57
N GLU A 231 -13.52 27.81 -6.00
CA GLU A 231 -13.77 29.08 -6.69
C GLU A 231 -12.49 29.94 -6.72
N ASP A 232 -11.34 29.33 -7.01
CA ASP A 232 -10.00 29.96 -6.96
C ASP A 232 -9.79 31.06 -8.00
N ASN A 233 -10.67 31.14 -9.00
CA ASN A 233 -10.68 32.22 -10.00
C ASN A 233 -11.32 33.52 -9.49
N SER A 234 -12.00 33.49 -8.33
CA SER A 234 -12.75 34.64 -7.79
C SER A 234 -12.45 34.88 -6.30
N PRO A 235 -11.28 35.44 -5.94
CA PRO A 235 -10.90 35.66 -4.53
C PRO A 235 -11.92 36.47 -3.72
N LEU A 236 -12.55 37.46 -4.34
CA LEU A 236 -13.60 38.27 -3.70
C LEU A 236 -14.81 37.42 -3.32
N GLN A 237 -15.22 36.49 -4.19
CA GLN A 237 -16.32 35.58 -3.93
C GLN A 237 -15.98 34.60 -2.80
N GLN A 238 -14.75 34.08 -2.78
CA GLN A 238 -14.29 33.23 -1.66
C GLN A 238 -14.35 33.97 -0.33
N GLN A 239 -13.93 35.24 -0.32
CA GLN A 239 -14.00 36.09 0.86
C GLN A 239 -15.45 36.33 1.30
N GLN A 240 -16.35 36.68 0.39
CA GLN A 240 -17.77 36.86 0.68
C GLN A 240 -18.40 35.58 1.28
N LEU A 241 -18.16 34.42 0.66
CA LEU A 241 -18.66 33.14 1.15
C LEU A 241 -18.09 32.75 2.52
N MET A 242 -16.85 33.14 2.83
CA MET A 242 -16.25 32.95 4.16
C MET A 242 -16.82 33.93 5.19
N ASP A 243 -17.13 35.16 4.79
CA ASP A 243 -17.71 36.18 5.66
C ASP A 243 -19.18 35.89 5.98
N ASP A 244 -19.91 35.26 5.05
CA ASP A 244 -21.29 34.80 5.24
C ASP A 244 -21.42 33.61 6.23
N ASP A 245 -20.34 32.86 6.47
CA ASP A 245 -20.27 31.78 7.48
C ASP A 245 -19.09 32.01 8.46
N PRO A 246 -19.24 32.90 9.46
CA PRO A 246 -18.18 33.20 10.43
C PRO A 246 -17.71 31.98 11.23
N ASN A 247 -18.57 30.98 11.40
CA ASN A 247 -18.22 29.74 12.09
C ASN A 247 -17.25 28.91 11.24
N LEU A 248 -17.56 28.74 9.94
CA LEU A 248 -16.66 28.07 9.00
C LEU A 248 -15.33 28.81 8.86
N ARG A 249 -15.35 30.15 8.82
CA ARG A 249 -14.13 30.96 8.78
C ARG A 249 -13.28 30.75 10.03
N ARG A 250 -13.89 30.79 11.23
CA ARG A 250 -13.17 30.52 12.49
C ARG A 250 -12.63 29.10 12.53
N TRP A 251 -13.43 28.12 12.08
CA TRP A 251 -13.05 26.72 11.99
C TRP A 251 -11.83 26.53 11.08
N LEU A 252 -11.86 27.08 9.86
CA LEU A 252 -10.79 26.94 8.89
C LEU A 252 -9.47 27.51 9.43
N ASN A 253 -9.52 28.70 10.03
CA ASN A 253 -8.36 29.44 10.53
C ASN A 253 -7.81 28.94 11.89
N GLN A 254 -8.27 27.79 12.38
CA GLN A 254 -7.67 27.18 13.58
C GLN A 254 -6.23 26.73 13.27
N PRO A 255 -5.22 27.14 14.07
CA PRO A 255 -3.82 26.77 13.81
C PRO A 255 -3.58 25.27 13.69
N ALA A 256 -4.34 24.45 14.42
CA ALA A 256 -4.22 22.99 14.37
C ALA A 256 -4.52 22.40 12.98
N ASN A 257 -5.26 23.09 12.12
CA ASN A 257 -5.55 22.62 10.76
C ASN A 257 -4.30 22.60 9.88
N THR A 258 -3.25 23.35 10.22
CA THR A 258 -1.98 23.38 9.47
C THR A 258 -1.32 22.01 9.39
N VAL A 259 -1.42 21.20 10.46
CA VAL A 259 -0.93 19.81 10.50
C VAL A 259 -1.63 18.96 9.44
N LEU A 260 -2.96 19.10 9.34
CA LEU A 260 -3.75 18.38 8.35
C LEU A 260 -3.44 18.85 6.93
N LEU A 261 -3.32 20.16 6.71
CA LEU A 261 -2.99 20.73 5.39
C LEU A 261 -1.62 20.26 4.89
N GLY A 262 -0.59 20.32 5.74
CA GLY A 262 0.76 19.86 5.40
C GLY A 262 0.84 18.36 5.11
N ASN A 263 0.19 17.53 5.95
CA ASN A 263 0.13 16.09 5.74
C ASN A 263 -0.71 15.70 4.52
N GLY A 264 -1.87 16.33 4.33
CA GLY A 264 -2.73 16.10 3.17
C GLY A 264 -2.02 16.39 1.86
N LEU A 265 -1.31 17.51 1.79
CA LEU A 265 -0.50 17.90 0.63
C LEU A 265 0.66 16.91 0.39
N ALA A 266 1.45 16.59 1.42
CA ALA A 266 2.59 15.69 1.30
C ALA A 266 2.19 14.26 0.90
N LEU A 267 1.05 13.77 1.39
CA LEU A 267 0.48 12.48 1.03
C LEU A 267 -0.08 12.49 -0.39
N ALA A 268 -0.80 13.54 -0.79
CA ALA A 268 -1.36 13.65 -2.14
C ALA A 268 -0.26 13.78 -3.21
N ALA A 269 0.83 14.49 -2.90
CA ALA A 269 1.98 14.62 -3.77
C ALA A 269 2.69 13.28 -4.06
N GLN A 270 2.53 12.25 -3.21
CA GLN A 270 3.06 10.90 -3.50
C GLN A 270 2.49 10.32 -4.79
N GLN A 271 1.25 10.68 -5.14
CA GLN A 271 0.60 10.25 -6.37
C GLN A 271 1.06 11.09 -7.56
N ALA A 272 0.78 12.40 -7.53
CA ALA A 272 1.21 13.39 -8.52
C ALA A 272 0.80 14.80 -8.08
N TRP A 273 1.61 15.81 -8.44
CA TRP A 273 1.34 17.22 -8.19
C TRP A 273 0.08 17.73 -8.92
N ASN A 274 -0.14 17.30 -10.16
CA ASN A 274 -1.34 17.67 -10.95
C ASN A 274 -2.54 16.75 -10.71
N SER A 275 -2.52 15.89 -9.69
CA SER A 275 -3.68 15.05 -9.39
C SER A 275 -4.85 15.88 -8.84
N PRO A 276 -6.11 15.50 -9.10
CA PRO A 276 -7.26 16.12 -8.45
C PRO A 276 -7.24 16.02 -6.92
N HIS A 277 -6.47 15.07 -6.37
CA HIS A 277 -6.28 14.96 -4.93
C HIS A 277 -5.33 16.04 -4.41
N CYS A 278 -4.18 16.25 -5.06
CA CYS A 278 -3.22 17.30 -4.69
C CYS A 278 -3.83 18.70 -4.84
N LEU A 279 -4.49 18.96 -5.97
CA LEU A 279 -5.14 20.25 -6.24
C LEU A 279 -6.18 20.64 -5.17
N ARG A 280 -6.89 19.67 -4.58
CA ARG A 280 -7.84 19.95 -3.48
C ARG A 280 -7.14 20.49 -2.24
N TRP A 281 -5.98 19.92 -1.88
CA TRP A 281 -5.20 20.36 -0.73
C TRP A 281 -4.51 21.69 -0.99
N GLU A 282 -4.01 21.92 -2.21
CA GLU A 282 -3.43 23.20 -2.63
C GLU A 282 -4.45 24.33 -2.55
N ARG A 283 -5.66 24.12 -3.09
CA ARG A 283 -6.77 25.08 -3.02
C ARG A 283 -7.20 25.38 -1.58
N LEU A 284 -7.35 24.34 -0.75
CA LEU A 284 -7.73 24.54 0.66
C LEU A 284 -6.64 25.30 1.43
N THR A 285 -5.37 25.03 1.12
CA THR A 285 -4.22 25.73 1.68
C THR A 285 -4.17 27.18 1.21
N SER A 286 -4.44 27.45 -0.06
CA SER A 286 -4.57 28.79 -0.65
C SER A 286 -5.69 29.59 0.02
N LEU A 287 -6.86 28.97 0.26
CA LEU A 287 -7.96 29.60 1.00
C LEU A 287 -7.56 29.93 2.46
N TYR A 288 -6.89 29.01 3.15
CA TYR A 288 -6.38 29.25 4.51
C TYR A 288 -5.35 30.39 4.56
N LEU A 289 -4.41 30.38 3.61
CA LEU A 289 -3.34 31.39 3.53
C LEU A 289 -3.82 32.71 2.90
N GLN A 290 -5.01 32.76 2.31
CA GLN A 290 -5.49 33.91 1.55
C GLN A 290 -4.45 34.36 0.51
N GLN A 291 -3.88 33.39 -0.21
CA GLN A 291 -2.85 33.59 -1.24
C GLN A 291 -3.30 33.00 -2.57
N PRO A 292 -2.83 33.54 -3.71
CA PRO A 292 -3.01 32.90 -5.00
C PRO A 292 -2.52 31.45 -5.01
N ILE A 293 -3.25 30.56 -5.68
CA ILE A 293 -2.89 29.14 -5.76
C ILE A 293 -1.48 28.92 -6.34
N SER A 294 -1.06 29.76 -7.28
CA SER A 294 0.26 29.69 -7.89
C SER A 294 1.40 29.91 -6.89
N GLU A 295 1.22 30.80 -5.91
CA GLU A 295 2.21 31.01 -4.84
C GLU A 295 2.30 29.79 -3.92
N VAL A 296 1.15 29.22 -3.56
CA VAL A 296 1.09 27.99 -2.73
C VAL A 296 1.75 26.82 -3.46
N GLN A 297 1.48 26.63 -4.75
CA GLN A 297 2.09 25.59 -5.57
C GLN A 297 3.61 25.80 -5.68
N GLN A 298 4.06 27.03 -5.94
CA GLN A 298 5.47 27.36 -5.99
C GLN A 298 6.18 27.02 -4.67
N GLN A 299 5.60 27.42 -3.54
CA GLN A 299 6.15 27.14 -2.22
C GLN A 299 6.13 25.65 -1.91
N ALA A 300 5.06 24.94 -2.24
CA ALA A 300 4.95 23.50 -2.07
C ALA A 300 6.04 22.75 -2.84
N HIS A 301 6.31 23.13 -4.09
CA HIS A 301 7.36 22.52 -4.90
C HIS A 301 8.77 22.83 -4.34
N GLN A 302 9.02 24.07 -3.89
CA GLN A 302 10.29 24.44 -3.24
C GLN A 302 10.53 23.71 -1.93
N ASN A 303 9.48 23.52 -1.12
CA ASN A 303 9.51 22.73 0.10
C ASN A 303 9.83 21.26 -0.21
N ALA A 304 9.22 20.69 -1.25
CA ALA A 304 9.51 19.32 -1.67
C ALA A 304 10.95 19.16 -2.13
N ALA A 305 11.48 20.09 -2.93
CA ALA A 305 12.88 20.08 -3.34
C ALA A 305 13.84 20.21 -2.15
N SER A 306 13.50 21.05 -1.17
CA SER A 306 14.29 21.21 0.06
C SER A 306 14.26 19.96 0.93
N SER A 307 13.10 19.32 1.07
CA SER A 307 12.94 18.01 1.72
C SER A 307 13.80 16.94 1.05
N ALA A 308 13.77 16.86 -0.28
CA ALA A 308 14.54 15.87 -1.03
C ALA A 308 16.05 16.02 -0.88
N ARG A 309 16.57 17.25 -0.71
CA ARG A 309 18.00 17.48 -0.45
C ARG A 309 18.49 16.86 0.86
N VAL A 310 17.59 16.67 1.82
CA VAL A 310 17.91 16.15 3.16
C VAL A 310 17.56 14.67 3.28
N TYR A 311 16.39 14.26 2.76
CA TYR A 311 15.78 12.97 3.09
C TYR A 311 15.59 12.02 1.89
N ALA A 312 15.95 12.41 0.66
CA ALA A 312 15.80 11.49 -0.48
C ALA A 312 16.77 10.31 -0.38
N GLU A 313 16.25 9.10 -0.55
CA GLU A 313 17.03 7.85 -0.60
C GLU A 313 16.84 7.19 -1.97
N LYS A 314 17.85 6.47 -2.46
CA LYS A 314 17.87 5.89 -3.81
C LYS A 314 16.76 4.87 -4.08
N ASP A 315 16.32 4.16 -3.05
CA ASP A 315 15.32 3.09 -3.14
C ASP A 315 13.92 3.49 -2.66
N LEU A 316 13.75 4.76 -2.24
CA LEU A 316 12.48 5.35 -1.85
C LEU A 316 11.97 6.32 -2.92
N TRP A 317 10.70 6.68 -2.81
CA TRP A 317 10.08 7.67 -3.68
C TRP A 317 9.96 9.01 -2.98
N HIS A 318 10.50 10.07 -3.59
CA HIS A 318 10.23 11.44 -3.16
C HIS A 318 9.46 12.19 -4.26
N PRO A 319 8.32 12.85 -3.97
CA PRO A 319 7.56 13.62 -4.96
C PRO A 319 8.34 14.70 -5.72
N ALA A 320 9.50 15.11 -5.19
CA ALA A 320 10.37 16.09 -5.82
C ALA A 320 11.00 15.57 -7.11
N GLU A 321 11.17 14.25 -7.23
CA GLU A 321 11.64 13.60 -8.47
C GLU A 321 10.68 13.88 -9.63
N SER A 322 9.37 13.90 -9.37
CA SER A 322 8.37 14.19 -10.42
C SER A 322 8.36 15.64 -10.90
N LEU A 323 8.99 16.59 -10.18
CA LEU A 323 9.04 18.00 -10.58
C LEU A 323 9.90 18.23 -11.84
N ILE A 324 10.81 17.30 -12.14
CA ILE A 324 11.67 17.35 -13.34
C ILE A 324 11.10 16.51 -14.50
N TRP A 325 9.95 15.86 -14.31
CA TRP A 325 9.29 15.06 -15.35
C TRP A 325 8.33 15.92 -16.18
N PRO A 326 7.89 15.43 -17.35
CA PRO A 326 6.73 16.01 -18.01
C PRO A 326 5.54 16.08 -17.04
N TRP A 327 4.80 17.19 -17.03
CA TRP A 327 3.76 17.47 -16.03
C TRP A 327 2.69 16.38 -15.89
N ASP A 328 2.31 15.75 -17.00
CA ASP A 328 1.30 14.68 -17.03
C ASP A 328 1.88 13.28 -16.84
N ALA A 329 3.20 13.15 -16.66
CA ALA A 329 3.81 11.88 -16.33
C ALA A 329 3.30 11.37 -14.98
N ARG A 330 3.19 10.05 -14.87
CA ARG A 330 2.80 9.36 -13.63
C ARG A 330 3.88 8.36 -13.29
N ARG A 331 4.13 8.20 -11.99
CA ARG A 331 4.92 7.08 -11.50
C ARG A 331 4.18 5.79 -11.85
N VAL A 332 4.82 4.91 -12.62
CA VAL A 332 4.32 3.55 -12.83
C VAL A 332 4.61 2.78 -11.55
N ARG A 333 3.57 2.31 -10.83
CA ARG A 333 3.78 1.36 -9.73
C ARG A 333 4.37 0.08 -10.31
N ARG A 334 5.30 -0.57 -9.60
CA ARG A 334 5.92 -1.84 -10.00
C ARG A 334 4.89 -2.91 -10.36
N ASP A 335 3.70 -2.85 -9.78
CA ASP A 335 2.56 -3.74 -10.03
C ASP A 335 1.97 -3.62 -11.46
N ASN A 336 2.23 -2.50 -12.15
CA ASN A 336 1.91 -2.28 -13.56
C ASN A 336 3.12 -2.54 -14.48
N GLU A 337 4.32 -2.76 -13.94
CA GLU A 337 5.42 -3.27 -14.76
C GLU A 337 5.12 -4.72 -15.14
N PRO A 338 5.40 -5.12 -16.40
CA PRO A 338 5.31 -6.52 -16.77
C PRO A 338 6.12 -7.35 -15.79
N ALA A 339 5.53 -8.44 -15.29
CA ALA A 339 6.24 -9.40 -14.47
C ALA A 339 7.57 -9.78 -15.15
N PRO A 340 8.65 -10.01 -14.38
CA PRO A 340 9.92 -10.36 -14.96
C PRO A 340 9.77 -11.62 -15.83
N PRO A 341 10.53 -11.72 -16.93
CA PRO A 341 10.53 -12.93 -17.74
C PRO A 341 11.05 -14.11 -16.90
N PRO A 342 10.65 -15.35 -17.25
CA PRO A 342 11.13 -16.53 -16.54
C PRO A 342 12.66 -16.61 -16.59
N SER A 343 13.29 -17.05 -15.50
CA SER A 343 14.74 -17.22 -15.45
C SER A 343 15.23 -18.27 -16.46
N ALA A 344 16.52 -18.25 -16.79
CA ALA A 344 17.11 -19.25 -17.68
C ALA A 344 16.89 -20.69 -17.19
N ASP A 345 17.02 -20.92 -15.88
CA ASP A 345 16.79 -22.22 -15.25
C ASP A 345 15.31 -22.64 -15.33
N ALA A 346 14.38 -21.69 -15.11
CA ALA A 346 12.95 -21.94 -15.24
C ALA A 346 12.58 -22.31 -16.68
N LEU A 347 13.16 -21.62 -17.67
CA LEU A 347 12.97 -21.95 -19.10
C LEU A 347 13.55 -23.32 -19.46
N GLN A 348 14.67 -23.73 -18.85
CA GLN A 348 15.23 -25.07 -19.05
C GLN A 348 14.32 -26.15 -18.44
N MET A 349 13.80 -25.92 -17.23
CA MET A 349 12.84 -26.83 -16.59
C MET A 349 11.54 -26.93 -17.41
N TRP A 350 11.03 -25.79 -17.89
CA TRP A 350 9.86 -25.72 -18.76
C TRP A 350 10.03 -26.56 -20.03
N ARG A 351 11.18 -26.45 -20.73
CA ARG A 351 11.48 -27.28 -21.91
C ARG A 351 11.48 -28.77 -21.59
N LYS A 352 12.05 -29.16 -20.44
CA LYS A 352 12.06 -30.56 -19.99
C LYS A 352 10.64 -31.09 -19.75
N GLN A 353 9.81 -30.32 -19.07
CA GLN A 353 8.41 -30.68 -18.78
C GLN A 353 7.57 -30.76 -20.05
N CYS A 354 7.72 -29.81 -20.99
CA CYS A 354 7.07 -29.90 -22.29
C CYS A 354 7.53 -31.10 -23.11
N ALA A 355 8.82 -31.46 -23.06
CA ALA A 355 9.33 -32.65 -23.74
C ALA A 355 8.75 -33.94 -23.15
N GLU A 356 8.63 -34.04 -21.83
CA GLU A 356 7.99 -35.18 -21.14
C GLU A 356 6.51 -35.31 -21.50
N LEU A 357 5.77 -34.19 -21.56
CA LEU A 357 4.36 -34.16 -21.99
C LEU A 357 4.18 -34.72 -23.41
N LEU A 358 5.17 -34.52 -24.29
CA LEU A 358 5.13 -34.91 -25.70
C LEU A 358 5.71 -36.30 -25.98
N GLN A 359 6.14 -37.06 -24.97
CA GLN A 359 6.65 -38.43 -25.17
C GLN A 359 5.54 -39.37 -25.66
N ASP A 360 5.87 -40.20 -26.65
CA ASP A 360 5.02 -41.25 -27.20
C ASP A 360 5.81 -42.58 -27.19
N PRO A 361 5.40 -43.62 -26.43
CA PRO A 361 4.17 -43.70 -25.63
C PRO A 361 4.18 -42.79 -24.39
N SER A 362 2.99 -42.35 -23.97
CA SER A 362 2.84 -41.44 -22.82
C SER A 362 3.43 -42.05 -21.53
N PRO A 363 4.32 -41.32 -20.82
CA PRO A 363 4.93 -41.80 -19.57
C PRO A 363 3.97 -41.74 -18.37
N PHE A 364 2.82 -41.06 -18.51
CA PHE A 364 1.89 -40.86 -17.41
C PHE A 364 1.02 -42.09 -17.16
N ILE A 365 0.95 -42.50 -15.90
CA ILE A 365 0.17 -43.68 -15.46
C ILE A 365 -1.34 -43.37 -15.47
N ASN A 366 -1.72 -42.14 -15.10
CA ASN A 366 -3.10 -41.70 -15.03
C ASN A 366 -3.22 -40.19 -15.34
N ALA A 367 -4.46 -39.70 -15.45
CA ALA A 367 -4.74 -38.31 -15.74
C ALA A 367 -4.19 -37.34 -14.67
N MET A 368 -4.09 -37.77 -13.41
CA MET A 368 -3.55 -36.95 -12.31
C MET A 368 -2.05 -36.66 -12.50
N HIS A 369 -1.26 -37.66 -12.94
CA HIS A 369 0.16 -37.44 -13.24
C HIS A 369 0.33 -36.48 -14.42
N LEU A 370 -0.49 -36.62 -15.47
CA LEU A 370 -0.47 -35.72 -16.62
C LEU A 370 -0.80 -34.28 -16.21
N THR A 371 -1.88 -34.07 -15.43
CA THR A 371 -2.27 -32.72 -15.00
C THR A 371 -1.31 -32.12 -13.98
N THR A 372 -0.61 -32.93 -13.18
CA THR A 372 0.47 -32.47 -12.31
C THR A 372 1.65 -31.94 -13.14
N SER A 373 2.10 -32.69 -14.15
CA SER A 373 3.16 -32.23 -15.06
C SER A 373 2.73 -30.99 -15.85
N ALA A 374 1.47 -30.93 -16.28
CA ALA A 374 0.89 -29.75 -16.92
C ALA A 374 0.91 -28.50 -16.02
N ARG A 375 0.51 -28.65 -14.75
CA ARG A 375 0.57 -27.57 -13.74
C ARG A 375 2.00 -27.07 -13.59
N ASP A 376 2.95 -27.99 -13.42
CA ASP A 376 4.35 -27.63 -13.19
C ASP A 376 4.98 -26.96 -14.41
N ALA A 377 4.57 -27.36 -15.64
CA ALA A 377 4.95 -26.68 -16.87
C ALA A 377 4.46 -25.23 -16.92
N PHE A 378 3.24 -24.95 -16.46
CA PHE A 378 2.74 -23.57 -16.37
C PHE A 378 3.50 -22.74 -15.33
N ILE A 379 3.90 -23.34 -14.20
CA ILE A 379 4.72 -22.65 -13.20
C ILE A 379 6.09 -22.30 -13.81
N SER A 380 6.76 -23.29 -14.42
CA SER A 380 8.09 -23.08 -15.04
C SER A 380 8.05 -22.10 -16.21
N CYS A 381 6.90 -21.96 -16.89
CA CYS A 381 6.72 -20.95 -17.94
C CYS A 381 6.47 -19.53 -17.39
N GLY A 382 6.52 -19.35 -16.07
CA GLY A 382 6.46 -18.06 -15.38
C GLY A 382 5.13 -17.73 -14.73
N MET A 383 4.11 -18.61 -14.75
CA MET A 383 2.86 -18.36 -14.03
C MET A 383 3.06 -18.59 -12.53
N GLU A 384 2.55 -17.68 -11.70
CA GLU A 384 2.65 -17.81 -10.24
C GLU A 384 1.45 -18.55 -9.66
N ARG A 385 0.26 -18.27 -10.20
CA ARG A 385 -1.00 -18.89 -9.78
C ARG A 385 -1.60 -19.61 -10.96
N VAL A 386 -1.91 -20.88 -10.78
CA VAL A 386 -2.46 -21.75 -11.82
C VAL A 386 -3.60 -22.56 -11.24
N MET A 387 -4.69 -22.67 -11.99
CA MET A 387 -5.81 -23.54 -11.71
C MET A 387 -6.16 -24.32 -12.98
N LEU A 388 -6.07 -25.64 -12.92
CA LEU A 388 -6.53 -26.55 -13.96
C LEU A 388 -7.86 -27.14 -13.54
N LEU A 389 -8.90 -26.86 -14.32
CA LEU A 389 -10.24 -27.42 -14.16
C LEU A 389 -10.47 -28.51 -15.21
N MET A 390 -11.15 -29.58 -14.82
CA MET A 390 -11.52 -30.70 -15.68
C MET A 390 -13.04 -30.82 -15.75
N LEU A 391 -13.56 -31.11 -16.93
CA LEU A 391 -14.98 -31.40 -17.14
C LEU A 391 -15.37 -32.71 -16.44
N ASP A 392 -16.56 -32.72 -15.84
CA ASP A 392 -17.20 -33.94 -15.40
C ASP A 392 -17.68 -34.80 -16.58
N LYS A 393 -18.08 -36.05 -16.29
CA LYS A 393 -18.53 -37.00 -17.32
C LYS A 393 -19.81 -36.54 -18.05
N THR A 394 -20.62 -35.71 -17.39
CA THR A 394 -21.88 -35.17 -17.91
C THR A 394 -21.72 -33.85 -18.65
N SER A 395 -20.50 -33.29 -18.72
CA SER A 395 -20.20 -31.99 -19.32
C SER A 395 -21.05 -30.82 -18.75
N THR A 396 -21.36 -30.89 -17.46
CA THR A 396 -22.21 -29.93 -16.75
C THR A 396 -21.44 -29.07 -15.75
N VAL A 397 -20.34 -29.62 -15.22
CA VAL A 397 -19.55 -28.99 -14.14
C VAL A 397 -18.07 -29.07 -14.48
N LEU A 398 -17.35 -27.96 -14.23
CA LEU A 398 -15.90 -27.91 -14.18
C LEU A 398 -15.44 -28.05 -12.74
N ARG A 399 -14.59 -29.05 -12.46
CA ARG A 399 -14.02 -29.28 -11.13
C ARG A 399 -12.53 -29.02 -11.15
N VAL A 400 -12.03 -28.39 -10.09
CA VAL A 400 -10.59 -28.17 -9.95
C VAL A 400 -9.88 -29.52 -9.83
N ASN A 401 -8.87 -29.71 -10.68
CA ASN A 401 -8.06 -30.92 -10.72
C ASN A 401 -6.66 -30.67 -10.16
N GLN A 402 -6.08 -29.51 -10.46
CA GLN A 402 -4.77 -29.09 -9.94
C GLN A 402 -4.75 -27.58 -9.67
N THR A 403 -4.03 -27.18 -8.63
CA THR A 403 -3.77 -25.78 -8.31
C THR A 403 -2.31 -25.56 -7.93
N ALA A 404 -1.82 -24.34 -8.19
CA ALA A 404 -0.55 -23.81 -7.71
C ALA A 404 -0.72 -22.34 -7.34
N GLY A 405 -0.05 -21.87 -6.30
CA GLY A 405 -0.08 -20.46 -5.87
C GLY A 405 -1.44 -19.94 -5.39
N LEU A 406 -2.40 -20.83 -5.13
CA LEU A 406 -3.76 -20.49 -4.66
C LEU A 406 -4.02 -21.05 -3.25
N PRO A 407 -4.98 -20.47 -2.49
CA PRO A 407 -5.41 -21.01 -1.21
C PRO A 407 -5.87 -22.48 -1.33
N LYS A 408 -5.63 -23.29 -0.29
CA LYS A 408 -5.96 -24.73 -0.30
C LYS A 408 -7.44 -24.99 -0.59
N ASP A 409 -8.33 -24.13 -0.10
CA ASP A 409 -9.77 -24.23 -0.28
C ASP A 409 -10.20 -24.09 -1.75
N ALA A 410 -9.36 -23.48 -2.60
CA ALA A 410 -9.61 -23.39 -4.03
C ALA A 410 -9.69 -24.76 -4.72
N ALA A 411 -9.09 -25.81 -4.14
CA ALA A 411 -9.16 -27.16 -4.66
C ALA A 411 -10.57 -27.78 -4.61
N ALA A 412 -11.44 -27.28 -3.72
CA ALA A 412 -12.83 -27.75 -3.59
C ALA A 412 -13.80 -27.05 -4.55
N LEU A 413 -13.32 -26.08 -5.34
CA LEU A 413 -14.17 -25.26 -6.21
C LEU A 413 -14.81 -26.07 -7.34
N GLN A 414 -16.09 -25.80 -7.57
CA GLN A 414 -16.86 -26.31 -8.70
C GLN A 414 -17.53 -25.16 -9.43
N LEU A 415 -17.52 -25.19 -10.77
CA LEU A 415 -18.14 -24.18 -11.62
C LEU A 415 -19.22 -24.82 -12.47
N PHE A 416 -20.45 -24.31 -12.37
CA PHE A 416 -21.58 -24.76 -13.16
C PHE A 416 -21.60 -24.03 -14.52
N ILE A 417 -21.53 -24.79 -15.61
CA ILE A 417 -21.36 -24.23 -16.95
C ILE A 417 -22.59 -23.42 -17.39
N LYS A 418 -23.79 -23.85 -16.99
CA LYS A 418 -25.05 -23.17 -17.35
C LYS A 418 -25.15 -21.74 -16.79
N GLU A 419 -24.42 -21.43 -15.74
CA GLU A 419 -24.47 -20.14 -15.05
C GLU A 419 -23.55 -19.07 -15.65
N SER A 420 -22.70 -19.43 -16.62
CA SER A 420 -21.78 -18.49 -17.28
C SER A 420 -21.72 -18.69 -18.79
N THR A 421 -22.12 -17.66 -19.53
CA THR A 421 -22.05 -17.63 -21.00
C THR A 421 -20.61 -17.66 -21.51
N VAL A 422 -19.65 -17.11 -20.75
CA VAL A 422 -18.22 -17.19 -21.07
C VAL A 422 -17.71 -18.61 -20.95
N LEU A 423 -18.07 -19.34 -19.87
CA LEU A 423 -17.70 -20.75 -19.75
C LEU A 423 -18.30 -21.59 -20.88
N GLN A 424 -19.58 -21.36 -21.24
CA GLN A 424 -20.19 -22.06 -22.38
C GLN A 424 -19.38 -21.85 -23.67
N ARG A 425 -19.04 -20.60 -24.01
CA ARG A 425 -18.25 -20.30 -25.21
C ARG A 425 -16.86 -20.92 -25.18
N LEU A 426 -16.16 -20.82 -24.04
CA LEU A 426 -14.83 -21.42 -23.86
C LEU A 426 -14.89 -22.94 -24.05
N LEU A 427 -15.98 -23.60 -23.66
CA LEU A 427 -16.09 -25.06 -23.78
C LEU A 427 -16.61 -25.52 -25.15
N THR A 428 -17.30 -24.66 -25.91
CA THR A 428 -17.76 -24.98 -27.28
C THR A 428 -16.61 -24.95 -28.29
N GLN A 429 -15.71 -23.97 -28.17
CA GLN A 429 -14.60 -23.79 -29.11
C GLN A 429 -13.29 -23.52 -28.35
N PRO A 430 -12.18 -24.21 -28.69
CA PRO A 430 -10.87 -23.94 -28.10
C PRO A 430 -10.49 -22.48 -28.26
N THR A 431 -10.48 -21.74 -27.15
CA THR A 431 -10.28 -20.29 -27.14
C THR A 431 -9.38 -19.91 -25.98
N GLN A 432 -8.58 -18.86 -26.17
CA GLN A 432 -7.82 -18.20 -25.11
C GLN A 432 -8.35 -16.77 -24.96
N LEU A 433 -8.72 -16.41 -23.74
CA LEU A 433 -9.08 -15.05 -23.37
C LEU A 433 -7.97 -14.50 -22.46
N ARG A 434 -7.43 -13.35 -22.85
CA ARG A 434 -6.47 -12.58 -22.06
C ARG A 434 -7.20 -11.40 -21.42
N MET A 435 -7.24 -11.39 -20.10
CA MET A 435 -7.79 -10.29 -19.33
C MET A 435 -6.76 -9.16 -19.25
N THR A 436 -7.20 -7.94 -19.51
CA THR A 436 -6.43 -6.70 -19.41
C THR A 436 -7.32 -5.60 -18.82
N PRO A 437 -6.76 -4.50 -18.30
CA PRO A 437 -7.54 -3.38 -17.80
C PRO A 437 -8.59 -2.86 -18.80
N ALA A 438 -8.28 -2.92 -20.10
CA ALA A 438 -9.17 -2.45 -21.16
C ALA A 438 -10.43 -3.32 -21.35
N ASN A 439 -10.37 -4.62 -21.05
CA ASN A 439 -11.47 -5.55 -21.29
C ASN A 439 -12.03 -6.19 -20.00
N SER A 440 -11.36 -6.01 -18.87
CA SER A 440 -11.68 -6.68 -17.62
C SER A 440 -13.10 -6.36 -17.14
N ALA A 441 -13.57 -5.12 -17.25
CA ALA A 441 -14.92 -4.76 -16.82
C ALA A 441 -16.01 -5.50 -17.61
N GLN A 442 -15.82 -5.64 -18.93
CA GLN A 442 -16.77 -6.31 -19.83
C GLN A 442 -16.83 -7.82 -19.55
N PHE A 443 -15.68 -8.48 -19.48
CA PHE A 443 -15.62 -9.93 -19.30
C PHE A 443 -15.82 -10.38 -17.85
N ALA A 444 -15.41 -9.57 -16.87
CA ALA A 444 -15.67 -9.86 -15.47
C ALA A 444 -17.16 -10.05 -15.24
N ALA A 445 -18.04 -9.18 -15.74
CA ALA A 445 -19.49 -9.33 -15.55
C ALA A 445 -20.03 -10.73 -15.92
N LEU A 446 -19.41 -11.42 -16.87
CA LEU A 446 -19.86 -12.72 -17.41
C LEU A 446 -19.15 -13.93 -16.79
N LEU A 447 -18.13 -13.71 -15.96
CA LEU A 447 -17.36 -14.76 -15.29
C LEU A 447 -18.00 -15.20 -13.97
N PRO A 448 -17.88 -16.49 -13.59
CA PRO A 448 -18.35 -16.98 -12.30
C PRO A 448 -17.74 -16.19 -11.13
N PRO A 449 -18.53 -15.80 -10.10
CA PRO A 449 -18.03 -15.08 -8.93
C PRO A 449 -16.81 -15.70 -8.25
N PRO A 450 -16.72 -17.05 -8.06
CA PRO A 450 -15.57 -17.64 -7.39
C PRO A 450 -14.22 -17.40 -8.09
N LEU A 451 -14.21 -17.34 -9.43
CA LEU A 451 -12.98 -17.05 -10.18
C LEU A 451 -12.51 -15.61 -9.95
N LYS A 452 -13.44 -14.65 -9.82
CA LYS A 452 -13.10 -13.24 -9.54
C LYS A 452 -12.51 -13.06 -8.16
N THR A 453 -13.03 -13.81 -7.17
CA THR A 453 -12.53 -13.75 -5.81
C THR A 453 -11.11 -14.31 -5.73
N LEU A 454 -10.82 -15.40 -6.45
CA LEU A 454 -9.49 -16.02 -6.47
C LEU A 454 -8.47 -15.23 -7.32
N PHE A 455 -8.91 -14.72 -8.48
CA PHE A 455 -8.11 -13.93 -9.40
C PHE A 455 -8.61 -12.47 -9.44
N SER A 456 -8.34 -11.73 -8.37
CA SER A 456 -8.74 -10.33 -8.20
C SER A 456 -7.92 -9.32 -9.02
N GLY A 457 -6.89 -9.79 -9.72
CA GLY A 457 -6.05 -8.99 -10.61
C GLY A 457 -6.74 -8.60 -11.91
N GLN A 458 -6.19 -7.61 -12.62
CA GLN A 458 -6.70 -7.16 -13.92
C GLN A 458 -6.05 -7.88 -15.11
N HIS A 459 -5.05 -8.71 -14.82
CA HIS A 459 -4.23 -9.41 -15.81
C HIS A 459 -4.17 -10.89 -15.49
N TRP A 460 -4.82 -11.71 -16.32
CA TRP A 460 -4.80 -13.16 -16.20
C TRP A 460 -5.24 -13.81 -17.52
N LEU A 461 -4.93 -15.08 -17.67
CA LEU A 461 -5.25 -15.89 -18.84
C LEU A 461 -6.28 -16.94 -18.46
N ILE A 462 -7.26 -17.13 -19.33
CA ILE A 462 -8.14 -18.30 -19.32
C ILE A 462 -8.10 -18.96 -20.68
N ARG A 463 -7.83 -20.26 -20.72
CA ARG A 463 -7.69 -21.00 -21.97
C ARG A 463 -8.31 -22.38 -21.88
N SER A 464 -9.05 -22.73 -22.91
CA SER A 464 -9.58 -24.07 -23.13
C SER A 464 -8.52 -24.99 -23.74
N LEU A 465 -8.41 -26.20 -23.22
CA LEU A 465 -7.51 -27.23 -23.75
C LEU A 465 -8.36 -28.38 -24.29
N SER A 466 -8.15 -28.70 -25.56
CA SER A 466 -8.94 -29.66 -26.30
C SER A 466 -8.17 -30.91 -26.72
N ASN A 467 -8.90 -32.00 -26.91
CA ASN A 467 -8.42 -33.21 -27.55
C ASN A 467 -9.40 -33.55 -28.69
N ASN A 468 -8.91 -33.67 -29.93
CA ASN A 468 -9.71 -33.94 -31.13
C ASN A 468 -10.97 -33.05 -31.26
N GLY A 469 -10.82 -31.75 -31.00
CA GLY A 469 -11.90 -30.77 -31.09
C GLY A 469 -12.86 -30.71 -29.89
N LYS A 470 -12.76 -31.65 -28.94
CA LYS A 470 -13.54 -31.62 -27.70
C LYS A 470 -12.73 -30.98 -26.57
N VAL A 471 -13.24 -29.91 -25.97
CA VAL A 471 -12.61 -29.28 -24.80
C VAL A 471 -12.74 -30.24 -23.61
N MET A 472 -11.64 -30.48 -22.90
CA MET A 472 -11.57 -31.40 -21.75
C MET A 472 -11.09 -30.71 -20.48
N LEU A 473 -10.21 -29.71 -20.61
CA LEU A 473 -9.69 -28.93 -19.50
C LEU A 473 -9.87 -27.43 -19.76
N LEU A 474 -9.92 -26.68 -18.67
CA LEU A 474 -9.83 -25.23 -18.66
C LEU A 474 -8.69 -24.81 -17.73
N VAL A 475 -7.74 -24.03 -18.23
CA VAL A 475 -6.67 -23.47 -17.41
C VAL A 475 -6.96 -22.00 -17.13
N VAL A 476 -6.75 -21.60 -15.89
CA VAL A 476 -6.76 -20.22 -15.43
C VAL A 476 -5.39 -19.93 -14.80
N ALA A 477 -4.70 -18.86 -15.22
CA ALA A 477 -3.39 -18.54 -14.68
C ALA A 477 -3.06 -17.05 -14.69
N ASP A 478 -2.20 -16.62 -13.76
CA ASP A 478 -1.63 -15.26 -13.76
C ASP A 478 -0.24 -15.18 -13.10
N GLN A 479 0.32 -13.97 -13.09
CA GLN A 479 1.58 -13.62 -12.42
C GLN A 479 1.30 -12.66 -11.25
N GLY A 480 0.47 -13.10 -10.31
CA GLY A 480 0.14 -12.31 -9.12
C GLY A 480 -0.88 -11.18 -9.36
N GLY A 481 -1.52 -11.18 -10.52
CA GLY A 481 -2.57 -10.21 -10.90
C GLY A 481 -2.09 -8.92 -11.54
N GLY A 482 -0.77 -8.73 -11.67
CA GLY A 482 -0.10 -7.64 -12.38
C GLY A 482 0.13 -7.95 -13.87
N ALA A 483 0.67 -6.99 -14.62
CA ALA A 483 0.88 -7.12 -16.06
C ALA A 483 1.71 -8.37 -16.40
N LEU A 484 1.23 -9.18 -17.35
CA LEU A 484 1.90 -10.42 -17.72
C LEU A 484 3.14 -10.15 -18.58
N SER A 485 4.23 -10.88 -18.34
CA SER A 485 5.39 -10.94 -19.23
C SER A 485 5.00 -11.51 -20.59
N GLU A 486 5.34 -10.82 -21.69
CA GLU A 486 5.05 -11.32 -23.04
C GLU A 486 5.74 -12.67 -23.32
N ILE A 487 6.94 -12.90 -22.75
CA ILE A 487 7.65 -14.19 -22.86
C ILE A 487 6.84 -15.30 -22.17
N SER A 488 6.32 -15.05 -20.97
CA SER A 488 5.49 -16.00 -20.24
C SER A 488 4.16 -16.27 -20.96
N VAL A 489 3.54 -15.26 -21.58
CA VAL A 489 2.30 -15.44 -22.36
C VAL A 489 2.53 -16.32 -23.59
N GLN A 490 3.65 -16.13 -24.30
CA GLN A 490 4.01 -16.99 -25.43
C GLN A 490 4.31 -18.42 -24.98
N ALA A 491 5.06 -18.58 -23.88
CA ALA A 491 5.37 -19.89 -23.30
C ALA A 491 4.11 -20.60 -22.78
N PHE A 492 3.15 -19.87 -22.20
CA PHE A 492 1.85 -20.39 -21.80
C PHE A 492 1.08 -20.98 -22.99
N GLY A 493 1.05 -20.27 -24.12
CA GLY A 493 0.43 -20.77 -25.36
C GLY A 493 1.08 -22.06 -25.87
N LYS A 494 2.42 -22.14 -25.86
CA LYS A 494 3.15 -23.37 -26.23
C LYS A 494 2.93 -24.51 -25.25
N THR A 495 2.85 -24.21 -23.96
CA THR A 495 2.57 -25.20 -22.90
C THR A 495 1.18 -25.81 -23.11
N ALA A 496 0.18 -24.98 -23.38
CA ALA A 496 -1.16 -25.43 -23.71
C ALA A 496 -1.16 -26.38 -24.92
N GLN A 497 -0.45 -26.05 -26.01
CA GLN A 497 -0.32 -26.92 -27.18
C GLN A 497 0.34 -28.27 -26.84
N CYS A 498 1.36 -28.28 -25.99
CA CYS A 498 2.00 -29.52 -25.54
C CYS A 498 1.01 -30.40 -24.76
N ILE A 499 0.21 -29.79 -23.89
CA ILE A 499 -0.82 -30.50 -23.11
C ILE A 499 -1.91 -31.05 -24.03
N GLU A 500 -2.40 -30.28 -25.01
CA GLU A 500 -3.41 -30.76 -25.97
C GLU A 500 -2.94 -32.00 -26.74
N ARG A 501 -1.67 -32.00 -27.18
CA ARG A 501 -1.05 -33.19 -27.81
C ARG A 501 -0.88 -34.34 -26.82
N ALA A 502 -0.42 -34.06 -25.60
CA ALA A 502 -0.27 -35.06 -24.54
C ALA A 502 -1.59 -35.76 -24.21
N LEU A 503 -2.71 -35.02 -24.18
CA LEU A 503 -4.05 -35.57 -24.00
C LEU A 503 -4.44 -36.53 -25.12
N GLY A 504 -4.08 -36.19 -26.36
CA GLY A 504 -4.23 -37.07 -27.52
C GLY A 504 -3.47 -38.38 -27.35
N ILE A 505 -2.16 -38.30 -27.14
CA ILE A 505 -1.27 -39.48 -26.95
C ILE A 505 -1.76 -40.35 -25.78
N PHE A 506 -2.08 -39.73 -24.65
CA PHE A 506 -2.57 -40.44 -23.46
C PHE A 506 -3.92 -41.13 -23.70
N SER A 507 -4.81 -40.54 -24.51
CA SER A 507 -6.09 -41.15 -24.86
C SER A 507 -5.96 -42.36 -25.79
N HIS A 508 -4.99 -42.34 -26.71
CA HIS A 508 -4.71 -43.44 -27.63
C HIS A 508 -4.11 -44.67 -26.94
N ARG A 509 -3.50 -44.54 -25.76
CA ARG A 509 -3.05 -45.69 -24.95
C ARG A 509 -4.19 -46.57 -24.42
N LYS A 510 -5.41 -46.03 -24.31
CA LYS A 510 -6.59 -46.72 -23.76
C LYS A 510 -7.50 -47.32 -24.83
N ALA A 511 -7.25 -47.04 -26.11
CA ALA A 511 -7.85 -47.73 -27.25
C ALA A 511 -6.97 -48.92 -27.61
#